data_AF-D2TP25-F1
#
_entry.id   AF-D2TP25-F1
#
_cell.length_a   1.000
_cell.length_b   1.000
_cell.length_c   1.000
_cell.angle_alpha   90.00
_cell.angle_beta   90.00
_cell.angle_gamma   90.00
#
_symmetry.space_group_name_H-M   'P 1'
#
loop_
_entity.id
_entity.type
_entity.pdbx_description
1 polymer ?
#
loop_
_entity_poly.entity_id
_entity_poly.type
_entity_poly.pdbx_seq_one_letter_code
_entity_poly.pdbx_strand_id
1 'polypeptide(L)'
;MALTDIKVRSAKSQEKEYTLVDGDGMFLLIHPNGSKLVPLSRQALAILKQFHNLSGERDFVFVSDHNPRKPMSENTVNKALRVMSYDTKVDVCGHGFRTMACSSLIESGLWSRDAVERQMSHMERNSMRAAYIHKAEHLDERRLMLQWWADYLDINRVKGISPFDFAKLNAS
;
A
#
# COMPACT_ATOMS: atom_id res chain seq x y z
N MET A 1 15.58 7.95 -4.17
CA MET A 1 16.42 7.00 -3.41
C MET A 1 15.48 6.10 -2.61
N ALA A 2 15.54 4.78 -2.80
CA ALA A 2 14.56 3.86 -2.19
C ALA A 2 14.50 3.93 -0.65
N LEU A 3 13.32 3.64 -0.08
CA LEU A 3 13.14 3.30 1.33
C LEU A 3 13.69 1.89 1.56
N THR A 4 14.89 1.79 2.14
CA THR A 4 15.50 0.51 2.49
C THR A 4 15.17 0.12 3.93
N ASP A 5 15.16 -1.18 4.24
CA ASP A 5 15.00 -1.68 5.62
C ASP A 5 15.96 -0.99 6.59
N ILE A 6 17.22 -0.79 6.18
CA ILE A 6 18.23 -0.07 6.98
C ILE A 6 17.75 1.35 7.30
N LYS A 7 17.28 2.13 6.31
CA LYS A 7 16.77 3.49 6.54
C LYS A 7 15.57 3.52 7.48
N VAL A 8 14.66 2.55 7.32
CA VAL A 8 13.46 2.44 8.15
C VAL A 8 13.84 2.08 9.59
N ARG A 9 14.75 1.13 9.79
CA ARG A 9 15.24 0.74 11.13
C ARG A 9 16.07 1.83 11.79
N SER A 10 16.91 2.54 11.04
CA SER A 10 17.75 3.63 11.54
C SER A 10 16.99 4.94 11.78
N ALA A 11 15.72 5.01 11.41
CA ALA A 11 14.87 6.17 11.62
C ALA A 11 14.72 6.46 13.12
N LYS A 12 15.34 7.53 13.60
CA LYS A 12 15.29 7.95 15.00
C LYS A 12 14.02 8.75 15.28
N SER A 13 13.45 8.56 16.47
CA SER A 13 12.44 9.46 17.00
C SER A 13 12.96 10.89 17.04
N GLN A 14 12.12 11.85 16.66
CA GLN A 14 12.38 13.28 16.77
C GLN A 14 11.27 13.93 17.59
N GLU A 15 11.46 15.17 18.06
CA GLU A 15 10.43 15.90 18.80
C GLU A 15 9.14 16.11 17.99
N LYS A 16 9.26 16.14 16.65
CA LYS A 16 8.16 16.27 15.71
C LYS A 16 8.12 15.06 14.78
N GLU A 17 6.91 14.73 14.33
CA GLU A 17 6.76 13.72 13.29
C GLU A 17 7.41 14.16 11.98
N TYR A 18 7.94 13.18 11.25
CA TYR A 18 8.57 13.42 9.96
C TYR A 18 8.38 12.23 9.04
N THR A 19 8.52 12.47 7.74
CA THR A 19 8.24 11.47 6.71
C THR A 19 9.52 11.03 6.03
N LEU A 20 9.75 9.71 5.97
CA LEU A 20 10.76 9.13 5.08
C LEU A 20 10.11 8.81 3.75
N VAL A 21 10.67 9.30 2.65
CA VAL A 21 10.15 9.07 1.30
C VAL A 21 11.09 8.13 0.51
N ASP A 22 10.52 7.32 -0.37
CA ASP A 22 11.25 6.72 -1.48
C ASP A 22 11.18 7.64 -2.71
N GLY A 23 12.01 7.37 -3.71
CA GLY A 23 12.03 8.20 -4.93
C GLY A 23 10.81 7.98 -5.83
N ASP A 24 9.99 6.97 -5.54
CA ASP A 24 8.89 6.44 -6.35
C ASP A 24 7.53 6.72 -5.70
N GLY A 25 7.55 7.64 -4.73
CA GLY A 25 6.41 8.20 -4.06
C GLY A 25 6.09 7.58 -2.70
N MET A 26 6.38 6.30 -2.44
CA MET A 26 6.10 5.67 -1.15
C MET A 26 6.70 6.47 -0.01
N PHE A 27 5.96 6.62 1.07
CA PHE A 27 6.48 7.27 2.25
C PHE A 27 6.08 6.57 3.54
N LEU A 28 6.89 6.77 4.57
CA LEU A 28 6.70 6.22 5.89
C LEU A 28 6.71 7.36 6.91
N LEU A 29 5.60 7.54 7.61
CA LEU A 29 5.48 8.50 8.70
C LEU A 29 6.17 7.94 9.95
N ILE A 30 7.08 8.72 10.53
CA ILE A 30 7.78 8.42 11.78
C ILE A 30 7.21 9.34 12.87
N HIS A 31 6.59 8.76 13.89
CA HIS A 31 6.04 9.50 15.02
C HIS A 31 7.13 9.85 16.05
N PRO A 32 6.88 10.84 16.93
CA PRO A 32 7.83 11.23 17.98
C PRO A 32 8.17 10.12 18.97
N ASN A 33 7.28 9.14 19.13
CA ASN A 33 7.52 7.93 19.93
C ASN A 33 8.30 6.83 19.16
N GLY A 34 8.76 7.12 17.93
CA GLY A 34 9.48 6.18 17.06
C GLY A 34 8.60 5.18 16.31
N SER A 35 7.28 5.21 16.50
CA SER A 35 6.35 4.31 15.79
C SER A 35 6.21 4.68 14.30
N LYS A 36 5.97 3.65 13.49
CA LYS A 36 5.82 3.71 12.04
C LYS A 36 4.47 3.10 11.71
N LEU A 37 3.53 3.88 11.18
CA LEU A 37 2.16 3.40 10.95
C LEU A 37 1.84 3.31 9.46
N VAL A 38 1.50 2.10 9.02
CA VAL A 38 0.89 1.82 7.72
C VAL A 38 -0.38 1.00 7.99
N PRO A 39 -1.57 1.53 7.68
CA PRO A 39 -2.79 0.76 7.86
C PRO A 39 -2.78 -0.46 6.92
N LEU A 40 -3.29 -1.59 7.42
CA LEU A 40 -3.49 -2.81 6.63
C LEU A 40 -4.96 -3.20 6.71
N SER A 41 -5.52 -3.66 5.59
CA SER A 41 -6.85 -4.26 5.57
C SER A 41 -6.85 -5.61 6.29
N ARG A 42 -8.04 -6.05 6.71
CA ARG A 42 -8.23 -7.38 7.32
C ARG A 42 -7.73 -8.50 6.40
N GLN A 43 -7.96 -8.39 5.10
CA GLN A 43 -7.53 -9.33 4.07
C GLN A 43 -6.00 -9.37 3.96
N ALA A 44 -5.34 -8.21 3.91
CA ALA A 44 -3.88 -8.16 3.88
C ALA A 44 -3.28 -8.80 5.14
N LEU A 45 -3.83 -8.51 6.32
CA LEU A 45 -3.42 -9.15 7.57
C LEU A 45 -3.63 -10.67 7.55
N ALA A 46 -4.75 -11.15 7.00
CA ALA A 46 -5.03 -12.57 6.89
C ALA A 46 -4.00 -13.28 5.99
N ILE A 47 -3.66 -12.69 4.83
CA ILE A 47 -2.63 -13.20 3.92
C ILE A 47 -1.26 -13.23 4.62
N LEU A 48 -0.89 -12.16 5.31
CA LEU A 48 0.39 -12.10 6.04
C LEU A 48 0.47 -13.17 7.15
N LYS A 49 -0.62 -13.40 7.88
CA LYS A 49 -0.69 -14.46 8.91
C LYS A 49 -0.57 -15.85 8.31
N GLN A 50 -1.25 -16.11 7.18
CA GLN A 50 -1.10 -17.38 6.45
C GLN A 50 0.33 -17.57 5.99
N PHE A 51 0.96 -16.53 5.45
CA PHE A 51 2.33 -16.59 4.98
C PHE A 51 3.34 -16.78 6.12
N HIS A 52 3.09 -16.17 7.28
CA HIS A 52 3.91 -16.36 8.48
C HIS A 52 3.91 -17.83 8.93
N ASN A 53 2.74 -18.49 8.92
CA ASN A 53 2.64 -19.92 9.22
C ASN A 53 3.45 -20.81 8.26
N LEU A 54 3.61 -20.38 7.00
CA LEU A 54 4.39 -21.10 5.99
C LEU A 54 5.89 -20.80 6.07
N SER A 55 6.25 -19.56 6.39
CA SER A 55 7.65 -19.08 6.35
C SER A 55 8.43 -19.35 7.62
N GLY A 56 7.72 -19.51 8.75
CA GLY A 56 8.31 -19.66 10.08
C GLY A 56 8.92 -18.35 10.61
N GLU A 57 9.88 -18.46 11.53
CA GLU A 57 10.62 -17.33 12.11
C GLU A 57 11.80 -16.91 11.22
N ARG A 58 11.51 -16.30 10.07
CA ARG A 58 12.53 -15.69 9.20
C ARG A 58 12.54 -14.18 9.37
N ASP A 59 13.68 -13.56 9.07
CA ASP A 59 13.86 -12.11 9.13
C ASP A 59 12.97 -11.33 8.15
N PHE A 60 12.51 -11.99 7.07
CA PHE A 60 11.68 -11.40 6.02
C PHE A 60 10.38 -12.16 5.85
N VAL A 61 9.28 -11.41 5.67
CA VAL A 61 7.99 -12.00 5.29
C VAL A 61 8.05 -12.54 3.88
N PHE A 62 8.55 -11.78 2.90
CA PHE A 62 8.70 -12.25 1.52
C PHE A 62 10.17 -12.53 1.21
N VAL A 63 10.56 -13.80 1.25
CA VAL A 63 11.94 -14.24 0.99
C VAL A 63 12.22 -14.45 -0.49
N SER A 64 13.47 -14.28 -0.89
CA SER A 64 13.94 -14.70 -2.21
C SER A 64 14.04 -16.22 -2.30
N ASP A 65 13.64 -16.78 -3.45
CA ASP A 65 13.75 -18.21 -3.78
C ASP A 65 15.19 -18.73 -3.65
N HIS A 66 16.18 -17.95 -4.11
CA HIS A 66 17.59 -18.36 -4.12
C HIS A 66 18.33 -18.11 -2.80
N ASN A 67 17.89 -17.16 -1.98
CA ASN A 67 18.53 -16.86 -0.70
C ASN A 67 17.49 -16.41 0.33
N PRO A 68 17.16 -17.27 1.30
CA PRO A 68 16.16 -16.95 2.32
C PRO A 68 16.54 -15.84 3.31
N ARG A 69 17.80 -15.35 3.30
CA ARG A 69 18.24 -14.17 4.05
C ARG A 69 18.13 -12.87 3.26
N LYS A 70 17.59 -12.90 2.04
CA LYS A 70 17.35 -11.72 1.21
C LYS A 70 15.87 -11.55 0.96
N PRO A 71 15.37 -10.29 0.92
CA PRO A 71 14.00 -10.03 0.52
C PRO A 71 13.78 -10.42 -0.95
N MET A 72 12.55 -10.77 -1.28
CA MET A 72 12.11 -11.00 -2.65
C MET A 72 12.32 -9.74 -3.51
N SER A 73 12.77 -9.92 -4.76
CA SER A 73 12.89 -8.81 -5.70
C SER A 73 11.57 -8.54 -6.41
N GLU A 74 11.32 -7.29 -6.82
CA GLU A 74 10.16 -6.92 -7.64
C GLU A 74 10.06 -7.77 -8.93
N ASN A 75 11.21 -8.08 -9.53
CA ASN A 75 11.29 -8.95 -10.70
C ASN A 75 10.69 -10.34 -10.47
N THR A 76 10.72 -10.83 -9.22
CA THR A 76 10.11 -12.12 -8.85
C THR A 76 8.58 -12.04 -8.95
N VAL A 77 7.98 -10.93 -8.50
CA VAL A 77 6.53 -10.68 -8.62
C VAL A 77 6.12 -10.61 -10.09
N ASN A 78 6.86 -9.85 -10.92
CA ASN A 78 6.58 -9.77 -12.35
C ASN A 78 6.76 -11.12 -13.05
N LYS A 79 7.75 -11.92 -12.65
CA LYS A 79 7.94 -13.28 -13.18
C LYS A 79 6.76 -14.20 -12.82
N ALA A 80 6.24 -14.11 -11.59
CA ALA A 80 5.07 -14.87 -11.18
C ALA A 80 3.82 -14.52 -12.01
N LEU A 81 3.59 -13.23 -12.28
CA LEU A 81 2.49 -12.78 -13.15
C LEU A 81 2.59 -13.37 -14.56
N ARG A 82 3.81 -13.40 -15.13
CA ARG A 82 4.05 -14.01 -16.45
C ARG A 82 3.77 -15.51 -16.47
N VAL A 83 4.08 -16.23 -15.38
CA VAL A 83 3.75 -17.66 -15.24
C VAL A 83 2.23 -17.87 -15.21
N MET A 84 1.49 -16.94 -14.62
CA MET A 84 0.02 -16.92 -14.66
C MET A 84 -0.55 -16.46 -16.02
N SER A 85 0.29 -16.33 -17.04
CA SER A 85 -0.06 -15.93 -18.41
C SER A 85 -0.50 -14.47 -18.57
N TYR A 86 -0.12 -13.58 -17.65
CA TYR A 86 -0.27 -12.13 -17.82
C TYR A 86 0.95 -11.49 -18.50
N ASP A 87 0.73 -10.61 -19.47
CA ASP A 87 1.79 -9.75 -20.00
C ASP A 87 2.03 -8.57 -19.05
N THR A 88 3.18 -8.57 -18.37
CA THR A 88 3.61 -7.47 -17.48
C THR A 88 3.88 -6.13 -18.17
N LYS A 89 3.79 -6.04 -19.50
CA LYS A 89 3.89 -4.77 -20.23
C LYS A 89 2.52 -4.24 -20.66
N VAL A 90 1.55 -5.12 -20.84
CA VAL A 90 0.26 -4.80 -21.48
C VAL A 90 -0.91 -5.01 -20.52
N ASP A 91 -0.90 -6.10 -19.75
CA ASP A 91 -2.01 -6.49 -18.89
C ASP A 91 -1.86 -5.92 -17.47
N VAL A 92 -0.91 -6.44 -16.68
CA VAL A 92 -0.72 -6.05 -15.29
C VAL A 92 0.76 -6.19 -14.89
N CYS A 93 1.34 -5.12 -14.37
CA CYS A 93 2.64 -5.13 -13.69
C CYS A 93 2.49 -4.82 -12.21
N GLY A 94 3.58 -4.97 -11.43
CA GLY A 94 3.60 -4.58 -10.01
C GLY A 94 3.06 -3.16 -9.76
N HIS A 95 3.43 -2.19 -10.60
CA HIS A 95 2.90 -0.83 -10.55
C HIS A 95 1.43 -0.72 -11.01
N GLY A 96 0.98 -1.57 -11.93
CA GLY A 96 -0.39 -1.58 -12.45
C GLY A 96 -1.43 -1.78 -11.35
N PHE A 97 -1.11 -2.55 -10.30
CA PHE A 97 -1.99 -2.71 -9.13
C PHE A 97 -2.25 -1.39 -8.40
N ARG A 98 -1.25 -0.52 -8.28
CA ARG A 98 -1.40 0.81 -7.66
C ARG A 98 -2.33 1.68 -8.50
N THR A 99 -2.15 1.68 -9.82
CA THR A 99 -3.03 2.41 -10.74
C THR A 99 -4.47 1.91 -10.65
N MET A 100 -4.69 0.60 -10.62
CA MET A 100 -6.03 0.02 -10.47
C MET A 100 -6.70 0.44 -9.16
N ALA A 101 -5.97 0.41 -8.04
CA ALA A 101 -6.47 0.85 -6.76
C ALA A 101 -6.79 2.35 -6.75
N CYS A 102 -5.90 3.19 -7.31
CA CYS A 102 -6.15 4.64 -7.48
C CYS A 102 -7.44 4.90 -8.26
N SER A 103 -7.57 4.32 -9.45
CA SER A 103 -8.73 4.54 -10.31
C SER A 103 -10.02 4.10 -9.62
N SER A 104 -10.01 2.91 -9.00
CA SER A 104 -11.20 2.38 -8.31
C SER A 104 -11.62 3.26 -7.12
N LEU A 105 -10.65 3.73 -6.33
CA LEU A 105 -10.95 4.63 -5.21
C LEU A 105 -11.49 5.98 -5.69
N ILE A 106 -10.95 6.53 -6.78
CA ILE A 106 -11.46 7.79 -7.37
C ILE A 106 -12.88 7.59 -7.93
N GLU A 107 -13.11 6.51 -8.68
CA GLU A 107 -14.40 6.19 -9.30
C GLU A 107 -15.51 5.90 -8.28
N SER A 108 -15.15 5.41 -7.09
CA SER A 108 -16.10 5.20 -6.00
C SER A 108 -16.82 6.49 -5.57
N GLY A 109 -16.17 7.66 -5.75
CA GLY A 109 -16.66 8.95 -5.26
C GLY A 109 -16.71 9.10 -3.74
N LEU A 110 -16.16 8.15 -2.97
CA LEU A 110 -16.19 8.16 -1.50
C LEU A 110 -15.08 9.02 -0.87
N TRP A 111 -13.99 9.25 -1.60
CA TRP A 111 -12.83 10.01 -1.13
C TRP A 111 -12.47 11.13 -2.08
N SER A 112 -11.86 12.19 -1.52
CA SER A 112 -11.28 13.24 -2.34
C SER A 112 -10.09 12.71 -3.16
N ARG A 113 -9.92 13.22 -4.38
CA ARG A 113 -8.76 12.88 -5.23
C ARG A 113 -7.44 13.10 -4.49
N ASP A 114 -7.35 14.22 -3.78
CA ASP A 114 -6.27 14.55 -2.86
C ASP A 114 -5.97 13.46 -1.82
N ALA A 115 -7.00 12.91 -1.16
CA ALA A 115 -6.83 11.83 -0.18
C ALA A 115 -6.33 10.53 -0.85
N VAL A 116 -6.85 10.20 -2.04
CA VAL A 116 -6.42 9.02 -2.81
C VAL A 116 -4.98 9.17 -3.29
N GLU A 117 -4.58 10.33 -3.79
CA GLU A 117 -3.21 10.59 -4.24
C GLU A 117 -2.21 10.58 -3.07
N ARG A 118 -2.61 11.09 -1.91
CA ARG A 118 -1.80 11.04 -0.68
C ARG A 118 -1.65 9.62 -0.14
N GLN A 119 -2.71 8.82 -0.09
CA GLN A 119 -2.60 7.39 0.24
C GLN A 119 -1.75 6.64 -0.82
N MET A 120 -2.02 7.02 -2.06
CA MET A 120 -1.29 6.80 -3.30
C MET A 120 0.20 7.01 -3.15
N SER A 121 0.65 7.87 -2.25
CA SER A 121 2.04 8.29 -2.15
C SER A 121 2.52 9.00 -3.44
N HIS A 122 1.67 9.67 -4.21
CA HIS A 122 2.18 10.60 -5.24
C HIS A 122 2.49 11.94 -4.56
N MET A 123 3.76 12.34 -4.56
CA MET A 123 4.13 13.68 -4.09
C MET A 123 3.48 14.74 -5.00
N GLU A 124 2.69 15.63 -4.42
CA GLU A 124 2.44 16.94 -5.02
C GLU A 124 3.78 17.69 -5.07
N ARG A 125 4.10 18.30 -6.21
CA ARG A 125 5.35 19.06 -6.46
C ARG A 125 5.53 20.29 -5.54
N ASN A 126 4.59 20.63 -4.66
CA ASN A 126 4.64 21.80 -3.81
C ASN A 126 5.08 21.46 -2.38
N SER A 127 6.41 21.50 -2.19
CA SER A 127 7.15 21.20 -0.96
C SER A 127 6.80 22.07 0.27
N MET A 128 6.03 23.15 0.13
CA MET A 128 5.65 24.02 1.25
C MET A 128 4.36 23.61 1.99
N ARG A 129 3.47 22.81 1.38
CA ARG A 129 2.21 22.36 2.02
C ARG A 129 2.32 21.01 2.74
N ALA A 130 3.30 20.19 2.37
CA ALA A 130 3.46 18.83 2.88
C ALA A 130 3.76 18.75 4.39
N ALA A 131 4.36 19.79 4.97
CA ALA A 131 4.76 19.82 6.38
C ALA A 131 3.69 20.34 7.34
N TYR A 132 2.55 20.86 6.87
CA TYR A 132 1.56 21.54 7.72
C TYR A 132 0.20 20.83 7.82
N ILE A 133 -0.04 19.77 7.04
CA ILE A 133 -1.29 18.98 7.06
C ILE A 133 -1.02 17.66 7.81
N HIS A 134 -0.27 17.79 8.91
CA HIS A 134 0.12 16.72 9.80
C HIS A 134 -0.93 16.61 10.90
N LYS A 135 -1.97 15.82 10.63
CA LYS A 135 -2.84 15.34 11.67
C LYS A 135 -3.10 13.85 11.48
N ALA A 136 -3.06 13.14 12.59
CA ALA A 136 -3.60 11.80 12.78
C ALA A 136 -5.06 11.65 12.26
N GLU A 137 -5.75 12.75 11.95
CA GLU A 137 -7.10 12.82 11.34
C GLU A 137 -7.26 11.99 10.06
N HIS A 138 -6.20 11.75 9.27
CA HIS A 138 -6.32 10.94 8.04
C HIS A 138 -5.92 9.47 8.23
N LEU A 139 -5.49 9.01 9.40
CA LEU A 139 -5.18 7.59 9.61
C LEU A 139 -6.46 6.73 9.50
N ASP A 140 -7.55 7.20 10.08
CA ASP A 140 -8.84 6.51 10.03
C ASP A 140 -9.40 6.50 8.60
N GLU A 141 -9.32 7.62 7.89
CA GLU A 141 -9.69 7.70 6.47
C GLU A 141 -8.87 6.71 5.63
N ARG A 142 -7.54 6.70 5.78
CA ARG A 142 -6.65 5.76 5.06
C ARG A 142 -6.94 4.30 5.39
N ARG A 143 -7.26 4.00 6.66
CA ARG A 143 -7.69 2.67 7.09
C ARG A 143 -9.00 2.26 6.41
N LEU A 144 -9.99 3.16 6.36
CA LEU A 144 -11.26 2.92 5.68
C LEU A 144 -11.06 2.72 4.17
N MET A 145 -10.19 3.52 3.53
CA MET A 145 -9.85 3.39 2.11
C MET A 145 -9.27 2.01 1.78
N LEU A 146 -8.23 1.59 2.52
CA LEU A 146 -7.60 0.30 2.28
C LEU A 146 -8.53 -0.87 2.60
N GLN A 147 -9.39 -0.72 3.60
CA GLN A 147 -10.38 -1.74 3.93
C GLN A 147 -11.42 -1.85 2.82
N TRP A 148 -11.96 -0.73 2.34
CA TRP A 148 -12.94 -0.73 1.25
C TRP A 148 -12.35 -1.31 -0.03
N TRP A 149 -11.10 -0.97 -0.38
CA TRP A 149 -10.43 -1.55 -1.53
C TRP A 149 -10.37 -3.08 -1.44
N ALA A 150 -10.04 -3.61 -0.27
CA ALA A 150 -9.98 -5.05 -0.05
C ALA A 150 -11.38 -5.71 -0.12
N ASP A 151 -12.40 -5.06 0.45
CA ASP A 151 -13.79 -5.56 0.40
C ASP A 151 -14.33 -5.52 -1.04
N TYR A 152 -13.99 -4.49 -1.82
CA TYR A 152 -14.30 -4.38 -3.26
C TYR A 152 -13.68 -5.52 -4.08
N LEU A 153 -12.41 -5.86 -3.81
CA LEU A 153 -11.75 -6.99 -4.45
C LEU A 153 -12.42 -8.32 -4.12
N ASP A 154 -12.79 -8.55 -2.85
CA ASP A 154 -13.45 -9.79 -2.44
C ASP A 154 -14.80 -9.98 -3.14
N ILE A 155 -15.59 -8.91 -3.29
CA ILE A 155 -16.86 -8.99 -4.01
C ILE A 155 -16.63 -9.25 -5.50
N ASN A 156 -15.63 -8.62 -6.12
CA ASN A 156 -15.29 -8.85 -7.52
C ASN A 156 -14.79 -10.27 -7.82
N ARG A 157 -14.39 -11.05 -6.80
CA ARG A 157 -14.11 -12.49 -6.98
C ARG A 157 -15.37 -13.31 -7.23
N VAL A 158 -16.53 -12.83 -6.79
CA VAL A 158 -17.82 -13.53 -6.88
C VAL A 158 -18.72 -12.91 -7.95
N LYS A 159 -18.73 -11.58 -8.04
CA LYS A 159 -19.60 -10.80 -8.93
C LYS A 159 -18.86 -9.58 -9.45
N GLY A 160 -18.76 -9.43 -10.77
CA GLY A 160 -18.25 -8.21 -11.38
C GLY A 160 -19.14 -7.01 -11.04
N ILE A 161 -18.58 -6.04 -10.33
CA ILE A 161 -19.27 -4.81 -9.93
C ILE A 161 -18.33 -3.62 -10.12
N SER A 162 -18.86 -2.50 -10.62
CA SER A 162 -18.05 -1.28 -10.76
C SER A 162 -17.71 -0.67 -9.40
N PRO A 163 -16.61 0.10 -9.28
CA PRO A 163 -16.28 0.82 -8.05
C PRO A 163 -17.41 1.76 -7.59
N PHE A 164 -18.06 2.42 -8.54
CA PHE A 164 -19.18 3.33 -8.29
C PHE A 164 -20.39 2.59 -7.70
N ASP A 165 -20.80 1.48 -8.31
CA ASP A 165 -21.96 0.72 -7.83
C ASP A 165 -21.69 0.11 -6.45
N PHE A 166 -20.46 -0.39 -6.23
CA PHE A 166 -20.08 -0.95 -4.93
C PHE A 166 -20.08 0.12 -3.83
N ALA A 167 -19.67 1.35 -4.13
CA ALA A 167 -19.76 2.47 -3.19
C ALA A 167 -21.22 2.77 -2.79
N LYS A 168 -22.16 2.67 -3.73
CA LYS A 168 -23.59 2.93 -3.45
C LYS A 168 -24.25 1.83 -2.63
N LEU A 169 -23.86 0.57 -2.80
CA LEU A 169 -24.40 -0.55 -2.01
C LEU A 169 -24.11 -0.43 -0.51
N ASN A 170 -22.97 0.16 -0.13
CA ASN A 170 -22.58 0.33 1.27
C ASN A 170 -23.08 1.65 1.90
N ALA A 171 -23.76 2.49 1.13
CA ALA A 171 -24.26 3.79 1.58
C ALA A 171 -25.75 3.76 1.97
N SER A 172 -26.38 2.58 1.97
CA SER A 172 -27.80 2.35 2.26
C SER A 172 -28.02 1.82 3.67
#